data_AF-A0AAY3ZZP2-F1
#
_entry.id   AF-A0AAY3ZZP2-F1
#
_cell.length_a   1.000
_cell.length_b   1.000
_cell.length_c   1.000
_cell.angle_alpha   90.00
_cell.angle_beta   90.00
_cell.angle_gamma   90.00
#
_symmetry.space_group_name_H-M   'P 1'
#
loop_
_entity.id
_entity.type
_entity.pdbx_description
1 polymer ?
#
loop_
_entity_poly.entity_id
_entity_poly.type
_entity_poly.pdbx_seq_one_letter_code
_entity_poly.pdbx_strand_id
1 'polypeptide(L)'
;MLVGRLVVVLVHEFVLVVLVYVHLPEPRRQRVLRHRCHFGGALTRLQAKIKARDLRGKKKEELLKQLDDLKVELSQLRVAKVTGGAASKLSKIRVVRKSIARVLTVINQTQKENLMKFYKGKKYKPLDLRPKKTRAIRRRLTKHEEGLMTKKMQRKSRLYSIRKFAVKA
;
A
#
# COMPACT_ATOMS: atom_id res chain seq x y z
N MET A 1 -13.22 -22.51 60.87
CA MET A 1 -12.51 -21.29 60.43
C MET A 1 -11.42 -21.63 59.42
N LEU A 2 -11.77 -22.03 58.18
CA LEU A 2 -10.78 -22.45 57.17
C LEU A 2 -11.31 -22.33 55.74
N VAL A 3 -12.05 -21.26 55.44
CA VAL A 3 -12.52 -20.98 54.06
C VAL A 3 -12.24 -19.53 53.61
N GLY A 4 -11.61 -18.72 54.46
CA GLY A 4 -11.46 -17.27 54.22
C GLY A 4 -10.08 -16.81 53.72
N ARG A 5 -9.14 -17.71 53.43
CA ARG A 5 -7.75 -17.34 53.06
C ARG A 5 -7.35 -17.70 51.62
N LEU A 6 -8.21 -18.39 50.87
CA LEU A 6 -7.91 -18.82 49.50
C LEU A 6 -8.44 -17.83 48.43
N VAL A 7 -9.43 -17.00 48.77
CA VAL A 7 -10.06 -16.09 47.79
C VAL A 7 -9.27 -14.77 47.62
N VAL A 8 -8.53 -14.33 48.64
CA VAL A 8 -7.81 -13.03 48.58
C VAL A 8 -6.49 -13.11 47.78
N VAL A 9 -5.86 -14.30 47.70
CA VAL A 9 -4.61 -14.48 46.93
C VAL A 9 -4.86 -14.60 45.42
N LEU A 10 -6.05 -15.08 45.01
CA LEU A 10 -6.40 -15.24 43.60
C LEU A 10 -6.80 -13.94 42.88
N VAL A 11 -7.18 -12.89 43.62
CA VAL A 11 -7.55 -11.59 43.01
C VAL A 11 -6.33 -10.70 42.82
N HIS A 12 -5.24 -10.90 43.58
CA HIS A 12 -4.03 -10.08 43.49
C HIS A 12 -3.06 -10.49 42.36
N GLU A 13 -3.02 -11.79 42.03
CA GLU A 13 -2.24 -12.31 40.88
C GLU A 13 -2.90 -11.95 39.53
N PHE A 14 -4.23 -11.78 39.49
CA PHE A 14 -4.95 -11.48 38.24
C PHE A 14 -4.83 -10.01 37.82
N VAL A 15 -4.66 -9.06 38.76
CA VAL A 15 -4.49 -7.63 38.43
C VAL A 15 -3.08 -7.33 37.89
N LEU A 16 -2.05 -8.08 38.32
CA LEU A 16 -0.68 -7.92 37.84
C LEU A 16 -0.47 -8.45 36.41
N VAL A 17 -1.22 -9.46 35.98
CA VAL A 17 -1.15 -9.97 34.59
C VAL A 17 -1.84 -9.02 33.60
N VAL A 18 -2.88 -8.30 34.01
CA VAL A 18 -3.61 -7.37 33.13
C VAL A 18 -2.88 -6.03 32.94
N LEU A 19 -2.02 -5.61 33.89
CA LEU A 19 -1.30 -4.33 33.82
C LEU A 19 0.04 -4.37 33.06
N VAL A 20 0.60 -5.55 32.78
CA VAL A 20 1.83 -5.71 31.97
C VAL A 20 1.55 -5.84 30.47
N TYR A 21 0.27 -5.97 30.06
CA TYR A 21 -0.12 -6.16 28.66
C TYR A 21 -0.75 -4.94 27.96
N VAL A 22 -0.55 -3.70 28.45
CA VAL A 22 -1.12 -2.47 27.83
C VAL A 22 -0.06 -1.45 27.35
N HIS A 23 1.24 -1.76 27.36
CA HIS A 23 2.22 -0.81 26.82
C HIS A 23 3.42 -1.45 26.11
N LEU A 24 3.21 -1.97 24.91
CA LEU A 24 4.28 -1.99 23.89
C LEU A 24 3.69 -1.86 22.47
N PRO A 25 3.88 -0.72 21.78
CA PRO A 25 3.46 -0.56 20.39
C PRO A 25 4.44 -1.27 19.45
N GLU A 26 4.07 -2.46 18.99
CA GLU A 26 4.71 -3.22 17.90
C GLU A 26 4.78 -2.41 16.59
N PRO A 27 5.96 -2.20 15.98
CA PRO A 27 6.07 -1.57 14.68
C PRO A 27 6.44 -2.59 13.59
N ARG A 28 5.59 -3.59 13.27
CA ARG A 28 5.82 -4.47 12.11
C ARG A 28 4.54 -4.98 11.43
N ARG A 29 4.25 -4.42 10.25
CA ARG A 29 3.78 -5.05 8.99
C ARG A 29 2.85 -4.10 8.22
N GLN A 30 3.43 -3.18 7.45
CA GLN A 30 2.73 -2.66 6.27
C GLN A 30 2.80 -3.72 5.16
N ARG A 31 1.89 -4.69 5.25
CA ARG A 31 1.62 -5.63 4.17
C ARG A 31 0.15 -6.05 4.14
N VAL A 32 -0.75 -5.11 3.88
CA VAL A 32 -2.06 -5.31 3.23
C VAL A 32 -2.63 -3.90 3.07
N LEU A 33 -2.70 -3.33 1.87
CA LEU A 33 -3.81 -3.54 0.93
C LEU A 33 -3.28 -3.83 -0.48
N ARG A 34 -2.76 -5.05 -0.70
CA ARG A 34 -3.27 -5.76 -1.88
C ARG A 34 -4.58 -6.37 -1.40
N HIS A 35 -5.69 -5.68 -1.62
CA HIS A 35 -6.94 -6.40 -1.85
C HIS A 35 -6.71 -7.25 -3.09
N ARG A 36 -6.11 -8.41 -2.86
CA ARG A 36 -6.10 -9.52 -3.77
C ARG A 36 -7.50 -10.11 -3.66
N CYS A 37 -8.49 -9.43 -4.24
CA CYS A 37 -9.73 -10.08 -4.62
C CYS A 37 -9.41 -10.99 -5.82
N HIS A 38 -8.71 -12.09 -5.53
CA HIS A 38 -9.03 -13.36 -6.18
C HIS A 38 -10.33 -13.84 -5.54
N PHE A 39 -11.44 -13.18 -5.89
CA PHE A 39 -12.71 -13.87 -5.82
C PHE A 39 -12.91 -14.50 -7.18
N GLY A 40 -12.92 -15.83 -7.14
CA GLY A 40 -13.00 -16.72 -8.27
C GLY A 40 -14.15 -16.39 -9.21
N GLY A 41 -13.88 -16.64 -10.47
CA GLY A 41 -14.79 -16.51 -11.59
C GLY A 41 -14.05 -16.98 -12.84
N ALA A 42 -13.49 -18.19 -12.76
CA ALA A 42 -13.05 -18.92 -13.94
C ALA A 42 -14.31 -19.41 -14.65
N LEU A 43 -14.98 -18.53 -15.38
CA LEU A 43 -15.99 -18.87 -16.40
C LEU A 43 -16.35 -17.59 -17.15
N THR A 44 -15.70 -17.43 -18.31
CA THR A 44 -16.12 -16.71 -19.53
C THR A 44 -14.86 -16.38 -20.33
N ARG A 45 -14.26 -17.42 -20.93
CA ARG A 45 -13.14 -17.33 -21.88
C ARG A 45 -13.62 -16.96 -23.29
N LEU A 46 -14.73 -16.22 -23.42
CA LEU A 46 -15.41 -15.93 -24.68
C LEU A 46 -15.76 -14.44 -24.81
N GLN A 47 -14.75 -13.59 -24.67
CA GLN A 47 -14.71 -12.26 -25.30
C GLN A 47 -13.27 -11.74 -25.20
N ALA A 48 -12.73 -11.16 -26.27
CA ALA A 48 -11.35 -10.66 -26.35
C ALA A 48 -11.08 -9.56 -25.32
N LYS A 49 -10.68 -9.96 -24.11
CA LYS A 49 -10.38 -9.08 -22.99
C LYS A 49 -9.03 -8.38 -23.25
N ILE A 50 -9.05 -7.07 -23.42
CA ILE A 50 -7.83 -6.25 -23.60
C ILE A 50 -6.84 -6.51 -22.46
N LYS A 51 -5.64 -7.02 -22.75
CA LYS A 51 -4.64 -7.30 -21.72
C LYS A 51 -3.77 -6.05 -21.53
N ALA A 52 -3.44 -5.75 -20.28
CA ALA A 52 -2.65 -4.55 -19.95
C ALA A 52 -1.23 -4.60 -20.53
N ARG A 53 -0.68 -5.80 -20.75
CA ARG A 53 0.65 -5.97 -21.37
C ARG A 53 0.71 -5.41 -22.79
N ASP A 54 -0.37 -5.59 -23.56
CA ASP A 54 -0.45 -5.18 -24.96
C ASP A 54 -0.62 -3.65 -25.09
N LEU A 55 -1.02 -2.96 -24.01
CA LEU A 55 -1.23 -1.51 -23.98
C LEU A 55 0.02 -0.71 -23.62
N ARG A 56 0.99 -1.31 -22.91
CA ARG A 56 2.19 -0.59 -22.43
C ARG A 56 3.15 -0.18 -23.56
N GLY A 57 3.08 -0.85 -24.71
CA GLY A 57 3.92 -0.54 -25.88
C GLY A 57 3.31 0.47 -26.87
N LYS A 58 2.04 0.86 -26.67
CA LYS A 58 1.32 1.76 -27.58
C LYS A 58 1.58 3.23 -27.25
N LYS A 59 1.47 4.09 -28.25
CA LYS A 59 1.58 5.55 -28.07
C LYS A 59 0.36 6.10 -27.33
N LYS A 60 0.52 7.25 -26.67
CA LYS A 60 -0.56 7.90 -25.91
C LYS A 60 -1.78 8.21 -26.80
N GLU A 61 -1.55 8.66 -28.02
CA GLU A 61 -2.62 8.99 -28.98
C GLU A 61 -3.47 7.77 -29.35
N GLU A 62 -2.83 6.62 -29.59
CA GLU A 62 -3.53 5.36 -29.88
C GLU A 62 -4.36 4.88 -28.68
N LEU A 63 -3.85 5.08 -27.47
CA LEU A 63 -4.57 4.74 -26.24
C LEU A 63 -5.80 5.65 -26.02
N LEU A 64 -5.72 6.93 -26.43
CA LEU A 64 -6.85 7.85 -26.37
C LEU A 64 -7.94 7.49 -27.38
N LYS A 65 -7.56 7.17 -28.62
CA LYS A 65 -8.52 6.68 -29.63
C LYS A 65 -9.24 5.41 -29.15
N GLN A 66 -8.48 4.41 -28.67
CA GLN A 66 -9.05 3.19 -28.09
C GLN A 66 -9.95 3.47 -26.88
N LEU A 67 -9.65 4.49 -26.08
CA LEU A 67 -10.47 4.86 -24.94
C LEU A 67 -11.83 5.42 -25.39
N ASP A 68 -11.86 6.24 -26.44
CA ASP A 68 -13.08 6.87 -26.93
C ASP A 68 -13.99 5.87 -27.64
N ASP A 69 -13.42 4.94 -28.43
CA ASP A 69 -14.17 3.83 -29.02
C ASP A 69 -14.88 2.99 -27.94
N LEU A 70 -14.17 2.65 -26.86
CA LEU A 70 -14.72 1.90 -25.73
C LEU A 70 -15.81 2.67 -24.96
N LYS A 71 -15.72 4.01 -24.90
CA LYS A 71 -16.76 4.84 -24.26
C LYS A 71 -18.04 4.86 -25.11
N VAL A 72 -17.90 4.97 -26.43
CA VAL A 72 -19.03 4.91 -27.37
C VAL A 72 -19.71 3.55 -27.26
N GLU A 73 -18.95 2.45 -27.27
CA GLU A 73 -19.49 1.10 -27.07
C GLU A 73 -20.22 0.99 -25.72
N LEU A 74 -19.65 1.53 -24.64
CA LEU A 74 -20.30 1.52 -23.33
C LEU A 74 -21.62 2.31 -23.32
N SER A 75 -21.68 3.44 -24.03
CA SER A 75 -22.89 4.26 -24.16
C SER A 75 -24.00 3.48 -24.88
N GLN A 76 -23.67 2.86 -26.01
CA GLN A 76 -24.61 2.01 -26.76
C GLN A 76 -25.12 0.84 -25.92
N LEU A 77 -24.24 0.17 -25.16
CA LEU A 77 -24.62 -0.92 -24.27
C LEU A 77 -25.51 -0.47 -23.09
N ARG A 78 -25.41 0.79 -22.64
CA ARG A 78 -26.30 1.35 -21.63
C ARG A 78 -27.70 1.60 -22.18
N VAL A 79 -27.82 2.12 -23.40
CA VAL A 79 -29.11 2.28 -24.08
C VAL A 79 -29.76 0.91 -24.27
N ALA A 80 -29.00 -0.07 -24.77
CA ALA A 80 -29.49 -1.45 -24.95
C ALA A 80 -29.94 -2.12 -23.64
N LYS A 81 -29.39 -1.71 -22.49
CA LYS A 81 -29.86 -2.18 -21.18
C LYS A 81 -31.25 -1.64 -20.84
N VAL A 82 -31.51 -0.38 -21.16
CA VAL A 82 -32.80 0.28 -20.88
C VAL A 82 -33.89 -0.30 -21.78
N THR A 83 -33.59 -0.58 -23.06
CA THR A 83 -34.55 -1.11 -24.03
C THR A 83 -34.78 -2.62 -23.93
N GLY A 84 -34.30 -3.29 -22.87
CA GLY A 84 -34.52 -4.73 -22.67
C GLY A 84 -33.72 -5.64 -23.60
N GLY A 85 -32.48 -5.26 -23.97
CA GLY A 85 -31.66 -6.01 -24.92
C GLY A 85 -31.16 -7.39 -24.44
N ALA A 86 -30.69 -8.19 -25.39
CA ALA A 86 -30.22 -9.56 -25.17
C ALA A 86 -29.14 -9.69 -24.06
N ALA A 87 -29.20 -10.79 -23.29
CA ALA A 87 -28.29 -11.06 -22.16
C ALA A 87 -26.79 -11.09 -22.56
N SER A 88 -26.49 -11.45 -23.81
CA SER A 88 -25.14 -11.41 -24.37
C SER A 88 -24.57 -9.99 -24.44
N LYS A 89 -25.40 -8.99 -24.80
CA LYS A 89 -25.02 -7.56 -24.81
C LYS A 89 -24.82 -7.03 -23.39
N LEU A 90 -25.67 -7.44 -22.45
CA LEU A 90 -25.56 -7.03 -21.04
C LEU A 90 -24.27 -7.54 -20.38
N SER A 91 -23.85 -8.75 -20.71
CA SER A 91 -22.62 -9.36 -20.20
C SER A 91 -21.36 -8.58 -20.61
N LYS A 92 -21.37 -7.94 -21.78
CA LYS A 92 -20.26 -7.10 -22.29
C LYS A 92 -20.01 -5.85 -21.46
N ILE A 93 -21.03 -5.29 -20.79
CA ILE A 93 -20.90 -4.06 -19.99
C ILE A 93 -19.78 -4.18 -18.96
N ARG A 94 -19.71 -5.32 -18.25
CA ARG A 94 -18.67 -5.57 -17.25
C ARG A 94 -17.28 -5.63 -17.88
N VAL A 95 -17.16 -6.23 -19.06
CA VAL A 95 -15.90 -6.38 -19.79
C VAL A 95 -15.41 -5.01 -20.26
N VAL A 96 -16.25 -4.23 -20.93
CA VAL A 96 -15.91 -2.90 -21.45
C VAL A 96 -15.51 -1.94 -20.33
N ARG A 97 -16.25 -1.90 -19.21
CA ARG A 97 -15.88 -1.10 -18.02
C ARG A 97 -14.49 -1.45 -17.49
N LYS A 98 -14.19 -2.75 -17.40
CA LYS A 98 -12.86 -3.22 -16.96
C LYS A 98 -11.77 -2.92 -18.00
N SER A 99 -12.09 -2.89 -19.29
CA SER A 99 -11.16 -2.49 -20.35
C SER A 99 -10.83 -1.00 -20.29
N ILE A 100 -11.84 -0.12 -20.17
CA ILE A 100 -11.67 1.34 -19.98
C ILE A 100 -10.76 1.61 -18.78
N ALA A 101 -11.05 0.97 -17.64
CA ALA A 101 -10.24 1.12 -16.43
C ALA A 101 -8.77 0.73 -16.65
N ARG A 102 -8.49 -0.32 -17.43
CA ARG A 102 -7.10 -0.72 -17.76
C ARG A 102 -6.40 0.32 -18.62
N VAL A 103 -7.05 0.83 -19.67
CA VAL A 103 -6.48 1.86 -20.55
C VAL A 103 -6.12 3.12 -19.75
N LEU A 104 -7.06 3.64 -18.95
CA LEU A 104 -6.83 4.79 -18.07
C LEU A 104 -5.71 4.53 -17.07
N THR A 105 -5.64 3.33 -16.50
CA THR A 105 -4.57 2.95 -15.57
C THR A 105 -3.19 3.00 -16.23
N VAL A 106 -3.06 2.49 -17.46
CA VAL A 106 -1.79 2.50 -18.19
C VAL A 106 -1.39 3.94 -18.55
N ILE A 107 -2.34 4.76 -19.02
CA ILE A 107 -2.10 6.20 -19.30
C ILE A 107 -1.60 6.92 -18.04
N ASN A 108 -2.25 6.71 -16.90
CA ASN A 108 -1.87 7.37 -15.65
C ASN A 108 -0.51 6.87 -15.11
N GLN A 109 -0.20 5.58 -15.30
CA GLN A 109 1.11 5.03 -14.94
C GLN A 109 2.23 5.67 -15.76
N THR A 110 2.11 5.74 -17.09
CA THR A 110 3.13 6.32 -17.96
C THR A 110 3.31 7.81 -17.70
N GLN A 111 2.21 8.56 -17.51
CA GLN A 111 2.28 9.97 -17.12
C GLN A 111 3.01 10.16 -15.79
N LYS A 112 2.66 9.37 -14.77
CA LYS A 112 3.29 9.47 -13.45
C LYS A 112 4.78 9.10 -13.49
N GLU A 113 5.15 8.07 -14.25
CA GLU A 113 6.54 7.67 -14.44
C GLU A 113 7.35 8.78 -15.11
N ASN A 114 6.80 9.44 -16.13
CA ASN A 114 7.46 10.57 -16.80
C ASN A 114 7.63 11.77 -15.86
N LEU A 115 6.61 12.10 -15.06
CA LEU A 115 6.70 13.14 -14.03
C LEU A 115 7.72 12.79 -12.95
N MET A 116 7.79 11.53 -12.52
CA MET A 116 8.80 11.07 -11.54
C MET A 116 10.23 11.21 -12.09
N LYS A 117 10.45 10.92 -13.37
CA LYS A 117 11.74 11.14 -14.04
C LYS A 117 12.09 12.63 -14.08
N PHE A 118 11.15 13.48 -14.48
CA PHE A 118 11.36 14.94 -14.56
C PHE A 118 11.64 15.60 -13.20
N TYR A 119 10.99 15.15 -12.13
CA TYR A 119 11.19 15.65 -10.77
C TYR A 119 12.24 14.86 -9.98
N LYS A 120 13.03 13.98 -10.62
CA LYS A 120 14.13 13.27 -9.96
C LYS A 120 15.21 14.28 -9.56
N GLY A 121 15.75 14.16 -8.35
CA GLY A 121 16.78 15.07 -7.82
C GLY A 121 16.30 16.46 -7.38
N LYS A 122 15.16 16.96 -7.88
CA LYS A 122 14.63 18.27 -7.48
C LYS A 122 14.20 18.29 -6.01
N LYS A 123 14.55 19.37 -5.29
CA LYS A 123 14.19 19.61 -3.88
C LYS A 123 12.67 19.70 -3.71
N TYR A 124 12.00 20.48 -4.56
CA TYR A 124 10.56 20.70 -4.50
C TYR A 124 9.84 19.76 -5.48
N LYS A 125 9.06 18.83 -4.92
CA LYS A 125 8.22 17.90 -5.68
C LYS A 125 6.74 18.12 -5.33
N PRO A 126 5.82 17.94 -6.29
CA PRO A 126 4.39 17.89 -6.04
C PRO A 126 4.04 16.86 -4.95
N LEU A 127 2.97 17.12 -4.19
CA LEU A 127 2.55 16.26 -3.06
C LEU A 127 2.26 14.83 -3.49
N ASP A 128 1.73 14.61 -4.70
CA ASP A 128 1.37 13.29 -5.24
C ASP A 128 2.57 12.38 -5.53
N LEU A 129 3.74 12.97 -5.75
CA LEU A 129 4.99 12.26 -6.01
C LEU A 129 5.81 12.04 -4.73
N ARG A 130 5.41 12.65 -3.60
CA ARG A 130 6.10 12.46 -2.32
C ARG A 130 5.80 11.06 -1.76
N PRO A 131 6.76 10.43 -1.07
CA PRO A 131 6.52 9.15 -0.43
C PRO A 131 5.41 9.29 0.62
N LYS A 132 4.38 8.45 0.54
CA LYS A 132 3.32 8.37 1.55
C LYS A 132 3.86 7.66 2.79
N LYS A 133 4.17 8.44 3.82
CA LYS A 133 4.53 7.99 5.18
C LYS A 133 3.55 8.63 6.18
N THR A 134 3.49 8.09 7.40
CA THR A 134 2.70 8.71 8.47
C THR A 134 3.24 10.10 8.81
N ARG A 135 2.39 10.97 9.38
CA ARG A 135 2.79 12.33 9.76
C ARG A 135 3.94 12.33 10.78
N ALA A 136 3.90 11.42 11.76
CA ALA A 136 4.97 11.25 12.74
C ALA A 136 6.32 10.92 12.06
N ILE A 137 6.33 9.95 11.13
CA ILE A 137 7.55 9.58 10.38
C ILE A 137 8.06 10.73 9.49
N ARG A 138 7.18 11.62 9.01
CA ARG A 138 7.61 12.80 8.23
C ARG A 138 8.22 13.91 9.10
N ARG A 139 7.90 13.95 10.40
CA ARG A 139 8.33 14.99 11.34
C ARG A 139 9.51 14.60 12.21
N ARG A 140 9.78 13.30 12.36
CA ARG A 140 10.97 12.83 13.09
C ARG A 140 12.25 13.34 12.43
N LEU A 141 13.32 13.39 13.22
CA LEU A 141 14.65 13.72 12.77
C LEU A 141 15.16 12.70 11.72
N THR A 142 16.10 13.12 10.89
CA THR A 142 16.80 12.21 9.99
C THR A 142 17.77 11.35 10.80
N LYS A 143 18.07 10.14 10.33
CA LYS A 143 19.05 9.24 11.00
C LYS A 143 20.42 9.89 11.19
N HIS A 144 20.79 10.79 10.27
CA HIS A 144 22.03 11.53 10.37
C HIS A 144 21.97 12.49 11.57
N GLU A 145 20.92 13.31 11.66
CA GLU A 145 20.70 14.22 12.78
C GLU A 145 20.58 13.48 14.12
N GLU A 146 19.85 12.37 14.17
CA GLU A 146 19.74 11.52 15.37
C GLU A 146 21.10 10.94 15.81
N GLY A 147 21.99 10.68 14.86
CA GLY A 147 23.33 10.14 15.12
C GLY A 147 24.42 11.19 15.35
N LEU A 148 24.10 12.49 15.26
CA LEU A 148 25.09 13.55 15.49
C LEU A 148 25.51 13.53 16.96
N MET A 149 26.78 13.16 17.20
CA MET A 149 27.41 13.21 18.50
C MET A 149 28.31 14.44 18.62
N THR A 150 28.32 15.06 19.80
CA THR A 150 29.27 16.15 20.08
C THR A 150 30.72 15.68 19.98
N LYS A 151 31.66 16.58 19.65
CA LYS A 151 33.10 16.23 19.57
C LYS A 151 33.61 15.58 20.86
N LYS A 152 33.10 16.02 22.02
CA LYS A 152 33.41 15.45 23.34
C LYS A 152 32.92 14.00 23.45
N MET A 153 31.68 13.73 23.07
CA MET A 153 31.14 12.36 23.06
C MET A 153 31.88 11.45 22.08
N GLN A 154 32.21 11.94 20.87
CA GLN A 154 33.00 11.18 19.89
C GLN A 154 34.41 10.85 20.39
N ARG A 155 35.05 11.74 21.16
CA ARG A 155 36.33 11.43 21.81
C ARG A 155 36.15 10.38 22.90
N LYS A 156 35.12 10.51 23.73
CA LYS A 156 34.82 9.55 24.82
C LYS A 156 34.52 8.15 24.27
N SER A 157 33.71 8.03 23.22
CA SER A 157 33.36 6.74 22.62
C SER A 157 34.57 6.04 21.98
N ARG A 158 35.50 6.80 21.40
CA ARG A 158 36.78 6.27 20.89
C ARG A 158 37.71 5.79 22.00
N LEU A 159 37.82 6.55 23.08
CA LEU A 159 38.68 6.22 24.22
C LEU A 159 38.14 5.02 25.02
N TYR A 160 36.84 5.02 25.31
CA TYR A 160 36.18 4.02 26.15
C TYR A 160 35.20 3.20 25.32
N SER A 161 35.74 2.39 24.40
CA SER A 161 34.92 1.45 23.63
C SER A 161 34.44 0.31 24.54
N ILE A 162 33.18 -0.11 24.36
CA ILE A 162 32.63 -1.28 25.08
C ILE A 162 33.36 -2.51 24.55
N ARG A 163 34.22 -3.08 25.39
CA ARG A 163 34.96 -4.32 25.08
C ARG A 163 34.15 -5.51 25.55
N LYS A 164 34.12 -6.57 24.74
CA LYS A 164 33.58 -7.86 25.17
C LYS A 164 34.66 -8.57 25.98
N PHE A 165 34.32 -9.02 27.17
CA PHE A 165 35.20 -9.81 28.02
C PHE A 165 34.42 -10.97 28.64
N ALA A 166 35.14 -12.00 29.08
CA ALA A 166 34.62 -13.11 29.85
C ALA A 166 35.53 -13.33 31.06
N VAL A 167 34.94 -13.80 32.16
CA VAL A 167 35.70 -14.16 33.36
C VAL A 167 35.90 -15.66 33.33
N LYS A 168 37.14 -16.10 33.58
CA LYS A 168 37.45 -17.52 33.71
C LYS A 168 36.87 -18.02 35.03
N ALA A 169 36.17 -19.15 34.98
CA ALA A 169 35.71 -19.85 36.18
C ALA A 169 36.90 -20.47 36.93
#